data_AF-A0A7X9PF84-F1
#
_entry.id   AF-A0A7X9PF84-F1
#
_cell.length_a   1.000
_cell.length_b   1.000
_cell.length_c   1.000
_cell.angle_alpha   90.00
_cell.angle_beta   90.00
_cell.angle_gamma   90.00
#
_symmetry.space_group_name_H-M   'P 1'
#
loop_
_entity.id
_entity.type
_entity.pdbx_description
1 polymer ?
#
loop_
_entity_poly.entity_id
_entity_poly.type
_entity_poly.pdbx_seq_one_letter_code
_entity_poly.pdbx_strand_id
1 'polypeptide(L)'
;MINFEMPGAPREKSIVEIAEEIEKAMLAKKEKKEKDKKMYYELFKKYFEENGAVEYDEWQSKLGEIARKNGKIIVRRENPETFLTVFKNKKNLPIAFSAEHGKQPNSALLGNDLAGLRLALAGGFGKIGKGSVAITVGFEPSENLSIKDVPDGKFTNFSGSERSLVKIVQGDVPFEKMKFFLLRMPYGLFPESEMTEDELEKEPASIQRIFIPEKYQKKEKGPESIASWS
;
A
#
# COMPACT_ATOMS: atom_id res chain seq x y z
N MET A 1 30.78 5.60 44.28
CA MET A 1 30.48 4.76 43.10
C MET A 1 30.16 5.69 41.95
N ILE A 2 31.02 5.72 40.93
CA ILE A 2 30.81 6.55 39.73
C ILE A 2 30.01 5.67 38.77
N ASN A 3 28.74 6.01 38.54
CA ASN A 3 27.94 5.40 37.49
C ASN A 3 28.49 5.90 36.15
N PHE A 4 29.19 5.02 35.44
CA PHE A 4 29.46 5.23 34.02
C PHE A 4 28.17 4.92 33.26
N GLU A 5 27.46 5.96 32.85
CA GLU A 5 26.48 5.84 31.78
C GLU A 5 27.24 5.43 30.52
N MET A 6 26.99 4.21 30.04
CA MET A 6 27.51 3.81 28.75
C MET A 6 26.81 4.63 27.66
N PRO A 7 27.54 5.19 26.69
CA PRO A 7 26.93 5.83 25.54
C PRO A 7 26.03 4.82 24.83
N GLY A 8 24.76 5.19 24.66
CA GLY A 8 23.74 4.34 24.05
C GLY A 8 24.19 3.79 22.71
N ALA A 9 24.02 2.47 22.51
CA ALA A 9 24.27 1.82 21.24
C ALA A 9 23.54 2.60 20.11
N PRO A 10 24.18 2.78 18.94
CA PRO A 10 23.54 3.48 17.83
C PRO A 10 22.22 2.79 17.47
N ARG A 11 21.13 3.54 17.51
CA ARG A 11 19.79 3.05 17.15
C ARG A 11 19.83 2.58 15.70
N GLU A 12 19.41 1.35 15.46
CA GLU A 12 19.27 0.79 14.12
C GLU A 12 18.22 1.60 13.35
N LYS A 13 18.59 2.10 12.16
CA LYS A 13 17.68 2.93 11.35
C LYS A 13 16.55 2.08 10.79
N SER A 14 15.33 2.62 10.84
CA SER A 14 14.17 2.03 10.19
C SER A 14 14.30 2.09 8.66
N ILE A 15 13.59 1.20 7.97
CA ILE A 15 13.49 1.18 6.51
C ILE A 15 13.00 2.52 5.94
N VAL A 16 12.13 3.22 6.68
CA VAL A 16 11.60 4.53 6.29
C VAL A 16 12.70 5.58 6.38
N GLU A 17 13.46 5.62 7.48
CA GLU A 17 14.57 6.57 7.63
C GLU A 17 15.62 6.38 6.54
N ILE A 18 15.96 5.13 6.21
CA ILE A 18 16.89 4.81 5.12
C ILE A 18 16.31 5.30 3.78
N ALA A 19 15.04 5.00 3.51
CA ALA A 19 14.35 5.44 2.30
C ALA A 19 14.32 6.97 2.17
N GLU A 20 14.06 7.70 3.26
CA GLU A 20 14.07 9.16 3.28
C GLU A 20 15.46 9.76 3.04
N GLU A 21 16.51 9.16 3.61
CA GLU A 21 17.89 9.60 3.39
C GLU A 21 18.30 9.42 1.93
N ILE A 22 17.97 8.27 1.33
CA ILE A 22 18.22 7.99 -0.08
C ILE A 22 17.45 8.98 -0.95
N GLU A 23 16.16 9.19 -0.70
CA GLU A 23 15.35 10.16 -1.46
C GLU A 23 15.94 11.58 -1.36
N LYS A 24 16.29 12.05 -0.15
CA LYS A 24 16.91 13.36 0.05
C LYS A 24 18.22 13.49 -0.72
N ALA A 25 19.07 12.46 -0.68
CA ALA A 25 20.32 12.44 -1.42
C ALA A 25 20.09 12.49 -2.94
N MET A 26 19.11 11.77 -3.46
CA MET A 26 18.73 11.79 -4.88
C MET A 26 18.20 13.15 -5.33
N LEU A 27 17.39 13.81 -4.49
CA LEU A 27 16.85 15.14 -4.78
C LEU A 27 17.93 16.23 -4.71
N ALA A 28 18.94 16.07 -3.84
CA ALA A 28 20.02 17.04 -3.68
C ALA A 28 21.04 17.01 -4.84
N LYS A 29 21.28 15.83 -5.44
CA LYS A 29 22.34 15.65 -6.45
C LYS A 29 22.03 16.22 -7.83
N LYS A 30 20.80 16.69 -8.11
CA LYS A 30 20.28 17.17 -9.42
C LYS A 30 20.36 16.16 -10.57
N GLU A 31 21.35 15.28 -10.62
CA GLU A 31 21.43 14.09 -11.47
C GLU A 31 21.02 12.84 -10.69
N LYS A 32 19.96 12.20 -11.15
CA LYS A 32 19.45 10.96 -10.58
C LYS A 32 20.19 9.80 -11.21
N LYS A 33 21.30 9.38 -10.61
CA LYS A 33 22.03 8.20 -11.08
C LYS A 33 21.12 6.99 -10.97
N GLU A 34 20.99 6.23 -12.06
CA GLU A 34 20.14 5.05 -12.15
C GLU A 34 20.40 4.05 -11.01
N LYS A 35 21.68 3.90 -10.62
CA LYS A 35 22.10 3.11 -9.45
C LYS A 35 21.39 3.51 -8.15
N ASP A 36 21.20 4.81 -7.92
CA ASP A 36 20.56 5.34 -6.71
C ASP A 36 19.03 5.10 -6.75
N LYS A 37 18.39 5.26 -7.93
CA LYS A 37 16.97 4.91 -8.14
C LYS A 37 16.73 3.42 -7.89
N LYS A 38 17.61 2.57 -8.43
CA LYS A 38 17.55 1.12 -8.26
C LYS A 38 17.68 0.75 -6.79
N MET A 39 18.68 1.28 -6.07
CA MET A 39 18.83 1.04 -4.64
C MET A 39 17.58 1.45 -3.84
N TYR A 40 16.98 2.58 -4.17
CA TYR A 40 15.75 3.06 -3.52
C TYR A 40 14.56 2.12 -3.74
N TYR A 41 14.36 1.65 -4.97
CA TYR A 41 13.28 0.73 -5.31
C TYR A 41 13.48 -0.67 -4.72
N GLU A 42 14.68 -1.22 -4.88
CA GLU A 42 15.07 -2.54 -4.36
C GLU A 42 14.88 -2.63 -2.84
N LEU A 43 15.02 -1.51 -2.12
CA LEU A 43 14.75 -1.45 -0.69
C LEU A 43 13.31 -1.87 -0.36
N PHE A 44 12.32 -1.38 -1.10
CA PHE A 44 10.91 -1.75 -0.90
C PHE A 44 10.62 -3.15 -1.42
N LYS A 45 11.09 -3.44 -2.64
CA LYS A 45 10.88 -4.74 -3.28
C LYS A 45 11.38 -5.87 -2.38
N LYS A 46 12.65 -5.81 -1.99
CA LYS A 46 13.28 -6.80 -1.09
C LYS A 46 12.56 -6.87 0.25
N TYR A 47 12.18 -5.73 0.84
CA TYR A 47 11.44 -5.73 2.10
C TYR A 47 10.12 -6.50 1.99
N PHE A 48 9.36 -6.29 0.91
CA PHE A 48 8.09 -6.97 0.72
C PHE A 48 8.26 -8.46 0.38
N GLU A 49 9.23 -8.80 -0.45
CA GLU A 49 9.59 -10.18 -0.79
C GLU A 49 10.04 -10.98 0.44
N GLU A 50 10.95 -10.44 1.25
CA GLU A 50 11.43 -11.08 2.50
C GLU A 50 10.32 -11.30 3.52
N ASN A 51 9.24 -10.53 3.43
CA ASN A 51 8.08 -10.64 4.31
C ASN A 51 6.89 -11.38 3.64
N GLY A 52 7.15 -12.09 2.54
CA GLY A 52 6.24 -13.04 1.92
C GLY A 52 5.17 -12.38 1.04
N ALA A 53 5.54 -11.35 0.28
CA ALA A 53 4.72 -10.82 -0.80
C ALA A 53 5.43 -10.92 -2.15
N VAL A 54 4.64 -11.04 -3.20
CA VAL A 54 5.13 -11.12 -4.58
C VAL A 54 4.68 -9.89 -5.33
N GLU A 55 5.61 -9.29 -6.06
CA GLU A 55 5.40 -8.14 -6.92
C GLU A 55 4.74 -8.52 -8.25
N TYR A 56 3.88 -7.63 -8.76
CA TYR A 56 3.40 -7.62 -10.13
C TYR A 56 3.40 -6.18 -10.67
N ASP A 57 3.80 -6.04 -11.93
CA ASP A 57 3.75 -4.82 -12.73
C ASP A 57 2.38 -4.60 -13.37
N GLU A 58 1.67 -5.67 -13.75
CA GLU A 58 0.28 -5.68 -14.24
C GLU A 58 -0.77 -5.37 -13.15
N TRP A 59 -0.56 -4.29 -12.40
CA TRP A 59 -1.31 -4.00 -11.18
C TRP A 59 -2.83 -3.88 -11.42
N GLN A 60 -3.25 -3.30 -12.54
CA GLN A 60 -4.67 -3.15 -12.87
C GLN A 60 -5.36 -4.50 -13.08
N SER A 61 -4.70 -5.39 -13.84
CA SER A 61 -5.19 -6.74 -14.09
C SER A 61 -5.34 -7.51 -12.78
N LYS A 62 -4.28 -7.48 -11.95
CA LYS A 62 -4.28 -8.15 -10.64
C LYS A 62 -5.31 -7.59 -9.67
N LEU A 63 -5.49 -6.28 -9.61
CA LEU A 63 -6.57 -5.68 -8.81
C LEU A 63 -7.95 -6.10 -9.32
N GLY A 64 -8.16 -6.16 -10.63
CA GLY A 64 -9.42 -6.63 -11.22
C GLY A 64 -9.71 -8.10 -10.88
N GLU A 65 -8.70 -8.97 -10.88
CA GLU A 65 -8.82 -10.34 -10.38
C GLU A 65 -9.21 -10.39 -8.90
N ILE A 66 -8.52 -9.61 -8.05
CA ILE A 66 -8.80 -9.55 -6.61
C ILE A 66 -10.21 -9.02 -6.34
N ALA A 67 -10.62 -7.94 -7.01
CA ALA A 67 -11.94 -7.33 -6.84
C ALA A 67 -13.06 -8.32 -7.22
N ARG A 68 -12.92 -9.03 -8.34
CA ARG A 68 -13.90 -10.05 -8.76
C ARG A 68 -13.97 -11.25 -7.82
N LYS A 69 -12.83 -11.69 -7.28
CA LYS A 69 -12.76 -12.80 -6.31
C LYS A 69 -13.29 -12.40 -4.93
N ASN A 70 -13.22 -11.12 -4.56
CA ASN A 70 -13.54 -10.62 -3.23
C ASN A 70 -14.52 -9.45 -3.37
N GLY A 71 -15.84 -9.74 -3.34
CA GLY A 71 -16.88 -8.77 -3.70
C GLY A 71 -16.99 -7.50 -2.84
N LYS A 72 -16.18 -7.34 -1.78
CA LYS A 72 -16.14 -6.13 -0.93
C LYS A 72 -14.71 -5.88 -0.45
N ILE A 73 -13.84 -5.34 -1.30
CA ILE A 73 -12.53 -4.84 -0.85
C ILE A 73 -12.63 -3.37 -0.49
N ILE A 74 -12.08 -3.01 0.66
CA ILE A 74 -11.86 -1.64 1.09
C ILE A 74 -10.42 -1.27 0.75
N VAL A 75 -10.23 -0.07 0.17
CA VAL A 75 -8.93 0.50 -0.13
C VAL A 75 -8.72 1.81 0.60
N ARG A 76 -7.48 2.04 1.03
CA ARG A 76 -7.06 3.30 1.63
C ARG A 76 -5.56 3.54 1.43
N ARG A 77 -5.18 4.81 1.39
CA ARG A 77 -3.79 5.21 1.54
C ARG A 77 -3.36 5.09 2.99
N GLU A 78 -2.16 4.57 3.21
CA GLU A 78 -1.63 4.33 4.56
C GLU A 78 -0.30 5.05 4.80
N ASN A 79 -0.03 5.34 6.06
CA ASN A 79 1.28 5.77 6.52
C ASN A 79 2.29 4.63 6.32
N PRO A 80 3.38 4.87 5.57
CA PRO A 80 4.38 3.84 5.31
C PRO A 80 5.04 3.25 6.56
N GLU A 81 5.33 4.04 7.59
CA GLU A 81 5.97 3.57 8.82
C GLU A 81 5.06 2.61 9.59
N THR A 82 3.80 3.01 9.79
CA THR A 82 2.78 2.16 10.41
C THR A 82 2.62 0.88 9.61
N PHE A 83 2.45 0.99 8.29
CA PHE A 83 2.21 -0.16 7.42
C PHE A 83 3.38 -1.14 7.42
N LEU A 84 4.60 -0.67 7.20
CA LEU A 84 5.79 -1.53 7.14
C LEU A 84 5.97 -2.23 8.49
N THR A 85 5.86 -1.52 9.61
CA THR A 85 5.93 -2.12 10.95
C THR A 85 4.88 -3.20 11.15
N VAL A 86 3.64 -2.96 10.72
CA VAL A 86 2.55 -3.93 10.82
C VAL A 86 2.80 -5.14 9.91
N PHE A 87 3.28 -4.90 8.69
CA PHE A 87 3.53 -5.93 7.69
C PHE A 87 4.64 -6.89 8.14
N LYS A 88 5.80 -6.37 8.54
CA LYS A 88 6.94 -7.18 9.04
C LYS A 88 6.56 -8.01 10.27
N ASN A 89 5.81 -7.42 11.19
CA ASN A 89 5.43 -8.11 12.42
C ASN A 89 4.14 -8.94 12.29
N LYS A 90 3.53 -8.98 11.09
CA LYS A 90 2.25 -9.65 10.80
C LYS A 90 1.15 -9.29 11.83
N LYS A 91 1.10 -8.02 12.23
CA LYS A 91 0.15 -7.49 13.23
C LYS A 91 -1.12 -6.97 12.56
N ASN A 92 -2.10 -6.60 13.37
CA ASN A 92 -3.25 -5.86 12.89
C ASN A 92 -2.85 -4.44 12.49
N LEU A 93 -3.47 -3.90 11.44
CA LEU A 93 -3.30 -2.50 11.04
C LEU A 93 -4.36 -1.64 11.75
N PRO A 94 -3.94 -0.76 12.67
CA PRO A 94 -4.87 0.15 13.32
C PRO A 94 -5.32 1.24 12.34
N ILE A 95 -6.63 1.42 12.24
CA ILE A 95 -7.30 2.44 11.45
C ILE A 95 -7.97 3.42 12.40
N ALA A 96 -7.39 4.61 12.50
CA ALA A 96 -8.03 5.74 13.15
C ALA A 96 -8.76 6.62 12.12
N PHE A 97 -9.92 7.12 12.52
CA PHE A 97 -10.60 8.23 11.85
C PHE A 97 -10.93 9.27 12.91
N SER A 98 -10.45 10.49 12.75
CA SER A 98 -10.87 11.62 13.57
C SER A 98 -11.76 12.52 12.72
N ALA A 99 -13.00 12.72 13.18
CA ALA A 99 -13.94 13.65 12.55
C ALA A 99 -13.45 15.11 12.64
N GLU A 100 -12.59 15.43 13.62
CA GLU A 100 -12.00 16.77 13.79
C GLU A 100 -10.85 17.05 12.79
N HIS A 101 -10.20 16.01 12.27
CA HIS A 101 -9.07 16.14 11.33
C HIS A 101 -9.41 15.83 9.87
N GLY A 102 -10.57 15.21 9.60
CA GLY A 102 -10.91 14.73 8.26
C GLY A 102 -11.78 15.70 7.46
N LYS A 103 -11.17 16.52 6.58
CA LYS A 103 -11.89 17.14 5.44
C LYS A 103 -12.26 16.12 4.35
N GLN A 104 -11.81 14.87 4.49
CA GLN A 104 -11.98 13.80 3.53
C GLN A 104 -12.30 12.47 4.23
N PRO A 105 -13.09 11.60 3.59
CA PRO A 105 -13.22 10.20 4.00
C PRO A 105 -11.86 9.50 3.96
N ASN A 106 -11.67 8.46 4.77
CA ASN A 106 -10.38 7.80 4.89
C ASN A 106 -10.24 6.50 4.09
N SER A 107 -11.32 5.99 3.49
CA SER A 107 -11.32 4.74 2.70
C SER A 107 -12.39 4.77 1.61
N ALA A 108 -12.31 3.84 0.66
CA ALA A 108 -13.35 3.58 -0.34
C ALA A 108 -13.52 2.07 -0.59
N LEU A 109 -14.69 1.66 -1.06
CA LEU A 109 -14.89 0.36 -1.69
C LEU A 109 -14.22 0.35 -3.05
N LEU A 110 -13.37 -0.64 -3.31
CA LEU A 110 -12.62 -0.76 -4.56
C LEU A 110 -13.55 -0.76 -5.79
N GLY A 111 -14.64 -1.53 -5.74
CA GLY A 111 -15.53 -1.74 -6.88
C GLY A 111 -14.94 -2.69 -7.93
N ASN A 112 -15.79 -3.29 -8.76
CA ASN A 112 -15.34 -4.21 -9.82
C ASN A 112 -14.59 -3.47 -10.95
N ASP A 113 -14.87 -2.19 -11.11
CA ASP A 113 -14.24 -1.25 -12.06
C ASP A 113 -13.05 -0.51 -11.44
N LEU A 114 -12.66 -0.86 -10.21
CA LEU A 114 -11.59 -0.22 -9.44
C LEU A 114 -11.83 1.27 -9.14
N ALA A 115 -13.06 1.79 -9.29
CA ALA A 115 -13.38 3.20 -9.12
C ALA A 115 -13.01 3.74 -7.72
N GLY A 116 -13.06 2.90 -6.69
CA GLY A 116 -12.66 3.29 -5.33
C GLY A 116 -11.18 3.60 -5.18
N LEU A 117 -10.33 3.08 -6.07
CA LEU A 117 -8.90 3.33 -6.03
C LEU A 117 -8.57 4.82 -6.26
N ARG A 118 -9.41 5.53 -7.01
CA ARG A 118 -9.22 6.96 -7.27
C ARG A 118 -9.14 7.77 -5.98
N LEU A 119 -9.94 7.45 -4.97
CA LEU A 119 -9.87 8.12 -3.67
C LEU A 119 -8.52 7.86 -2.99
N ALA A 120 -8.11 6.59 -2.92
CA ALA A 120 -6.87 6.19 -2.28
C ALA A 120 -5.63 6.77 -2.99
N LEU A 121 -5.71 7.04 -4.29
CA LEU A 121 -4.63 7.65 -5.07
C LEU A 121 -4.66 9.19 -5.04
N ALA A 122 -5.83 9.83 -5.05
CA ALA A 122 -5.97 11.28 -5.18
C ALA A 122 -5.63 12.05 -3.89
N GLY A 123 -5.82 11.45 -2.71
CA GLY A 123 -5.64 12.13 -1.43
C GLY A 123 -5.38 11.19 -0.27
N GLY A 124 -4.75 11.70 0.79
CA GLY A 124 -4.48 10.97 2.02
C GLY A 124 -3.18 11.39 2.70
N PHE A 125 -3.00 10.91 3.94
CA PHE A 125 -1.78 11.10 4.72
C PHE A 125 -0.72 10.06 4.32
N GLY A 126 0.49 10.21 4.83
CA GLY A 126 1.55 9.21 4.63
C GLY A 126 2.22 9.32 3.26
N LYS A 127 3.46 9.76 3.27
CA LYS A 127 4.38 9.72 2.13
C LYS A 127 5.78 9.59 2.68
N ILE A 128 6.63 8.87 1.97
CA ILE A 128 8.05 8.80 2.33
C ILE A 128 8.72 10.07 1.80
N GLY A 129 9.50 10.72 2.68
CA GLY A 129 10.29 11.92 2.44
C GLY A 129 9.50 13.12 1.90
N LYS A 130 10.02 13.81 0.88
CA LYS A 130 9.39 15.05 0.36
C LYS A 130 8.10 14.78 -0.40
N GLY A 131 7.76 13.52 -0.60
CA GLY A 131 6.39 13.12 -0.92
C GLY A 131 6.23 12.26 -2.14
N SER A 132 7.23 11.44 -2.38
CA SER A 132 7.35 10.70 -3.63
C SER A 132 6.62 9.37 -3.56
N VAL A 133 6.82 8.63 -2.47
CA VAL A 133 6.31 7.26 -2.37
C VAL A 133 5.08 7.19 -1.48
N ALA A 134 4.05 6.52 -1.98
CA ALA A 134 2.80 6.28 -1.26
C ALA A 134 2.46 4.79 -1.29
N ILE A 135 1.80 4.33 -0.23
CA ILE A 135 1.31 2.96 -0.11
C ILE A 135 -0.20 3.00 0.01
N THR A 136 -0.88 2.25 -0.84
CA THR A 136 -2.32 1.99 -0.75
C THR A 136 -2.53 0.55 -0.35
N VAL A 137 -3.32 0.30 0.70
CA VAL A 137 -3.61 -1.05 1.19
C VAL A 137 -5.04 -1.41 0.82
N GLY A 138 -5.23 -2.64 0.34
CA GLY A 138 -6.54 -3.24 0.09
C GLY A 138 -6.82 -4.38 1.07
N PHE A 139 -7.99 -4.38 1.69
CA PHE A 139 -8.37 -5.39 2.69
C PHE A 139 -9.86 -5.72 2.65
N GLU A 140 -10.20 -6.91 3.15
CA GLU A 140 -11.58 -7.33 3.39
C GLU A 140 -12.14 -6.72 4.69
N PRO A 141 -13.46 -6.45 4.74
CA PRO A 141 -14.18 -6.23 5.99
C PRO A 141 -13.88 -7.32 7.02
N SER A 142 -13.83 -6.90 8.29
CA SER A 142 -13.65 -7.79 9.43
C SER A 142 -14.55 -7.32 10.58
N GLU A 143 -14.81 -8.21 11.54
CA GLU A 143 -15.58 -7.88 12.75
C GLU A 143 -14.93 -6.81 13.62
N ASN A 144 -13.61 -6.63 13.49
CA ASN A 144 -12.84 -5.61 14.22
C ASN A 144 -12.90 -4.23 13.56
N LEU A 145 -13.67 -4.08 12.47
CA LEU A 145 -13.80 -2.83 11.73
C LEU A 145 -15.23 -2.28 11.80
N SER A 146 -15.32 -1.00 12.15
CA SER A 146 -16.51 -0.20 11.88
C SER A 146 -16.38 0.41 10.49
N ILE A 147 -17.28 0.04 9.58
CA ILE A 147 -17.35 0.56 8.21
C ILE A 147 -18.70 1.26 8.04
N LYS A 148 -18.68 2.57 7.81
CA LYS A 148 -19.89 3.39 7.68
C LYS A 148 -19.89 4.16 6.36
N ASP A 149 -21.07 4.38 5.83
CA ASP A 149 -21.26 5.35 4.75
C ASP A 149 -20.99 6.77 5.25
N VAL A 150 -20.65 7.66 4.31
CA VAL A 150 -20.48 9.08 4.64
C VAL A 150 -21.84 9.74 4.92
N PRO A 151 -21.99 10.49 6.01
CA PRO A 151 -23.24 11.20 6.31
C PRO A 151 -23.61 12.22 5.25
N ASP A 152 -24.90 12.42 5.02
CA ASP A 152 -25.41 13.47 4.13
C ASP A 152 -24.99 14.88 4.56
N GLY A 153 -24.72 15.73 3.56
CA GLY A 153 -24.16 17.06 3.79
C GLY A 153 -22.69 17.10 4.23
N LYS A 154 -22.03 15.94 4.42
CA LYS A 154 -20.57 15.86 4.67
C LYS A 154 -19.82 15.41 3.42
N PHE A 155 -18.56 15.85 3.31
CA PHE A 155 -17.65 15.51 2.21
C PHE A 155 -18.23 15.82 0.83
N THR A 156 -18.73 17.05 0.66
CA THR A 156 -19.47 17.51 -0.54
C THR A 156 -18.67 17.44 -1.85
N ASN A 157 -17.36 17.26 -1.78
CA ASN A 157 -16.49 17.04 -2.94
C ASN A 157 -16.72 15.67 -3.59
N PHE A 158 -17.45 14.75 -2.94
CA PHE A 158 -17.85 13.45 -3.48
C PHE A 158 -19.36 13.46 -3.73
N SER A 159 -19.76 13.31 -4.99
CA SER A 159 -21.16 13.33 -5.44
C SER A 159 -21.46 12.16 -6.37
N GLY A 160 -22.74 11.95 -6.68
CA GLY A 160 -23.20 10.91 -7.60
C GLY A 160 -22.77 9.50 -7.18
N SER A 161 -22.32 8.71 -8.16
CA SER A 161 -21.90 7.31 -7.96
C SER A 161 -20.70 7.17 -7.02
N GLU A 162 -19.77 8.14 -7.03
CA GLU A 162 -18.55 8.09 -6.21
C GLU A 162 -18.86 8.12 -4.72
N ARG A 163 -19.91 8.86 -4.32
CA ARG A 163 -20.34 8.94 -2.92
C ARG A 163 -20.69 7.57 -2.34
N SER A 164 -21.24 6.67 -3.16
CA SER A 164 -21.59 5.31 -2.73
C SER A 164 -20.37 4.41 -2.49
N LEU A 165 -19.22 4.75 -3.07
CA LEU A 165 -17.97 4.00 -2.89
C LEU A 165 -17.22 4.46 -1.64
N VAL A 166 -17.32 5.73 -1.30
CA VAL A 166 -16.62 6.32 -0.16
C VAL A 166 -17.10 5.72 1.16
N LYS A 167 -16.16 5.48 2.09
CA LYS A 167 -16.42 4.92 3.43
C LYS A 167 -15.63 5.65 4.52
N ILE A 168 -16.21 5.65 5.72
CA ILE A 168 -15.51 5.96 6.97
C ILE A 168 -15.19 4.63 7.64
N VAL A 169 -13.92 4.37 7.89
CA VAL A 169 -13.44 3.12 8.50
C VAL A 169 -12.67 3.39 9.78
N GLN A 170 -12.93 2.62 10.83
CA GLN A 170 -12.25 2.66 12.12
C GLN A 170 -12.06 1.25 12.68
N GLY A 171 -11.03 1.03 13.50
CA GLY A 171 -10.77 -0.23 14.18
C GLY A 171 -9.48 -0.89 13.68
N ASP A 172 -9.40 -2.21 13.75
CA ASP A 172 -8.18 -2.95 13.44
C ASP A 172 -8.41 -3.88 12.24
N VAL A 173 -7.56 -3.79 11.22
CA VAL A 173 -7.58 -4.75 10.09
C VAL A 173 -6.67 -5.92 10.46
N PRO A 174 -7.20 -7.15 10.59
CA PRO A 174 -6.34 -8.30 10.79
C PRO A 174 -5.41 -8.53 9.60
N PHE A 175 -4.18 -8.98 9.86
CA PHE A 175 -3.18 -9.19 8.79
C PHE A 175 -3.68 -10.17 7.71
N GLU A 176 -4.48 -11.16 8.08
CA GLU A 176 -5.17 -12.13 7.23
C GLU A 176 -6.34 -11.59 6.42
N LYS A 177 -6.70 -10.31 6.61
CA LYS A 177 -7.69 -9.61 5.80
C LYS A 177 -7.05 -8.67 4.77
N MET A 178 -5.76 -8.36 4.88
CA MET A 178 -5.02 -7.56 3.89
C MET A 178 -4.75 -8.38 2.62
N LYS A 179 -5.27 -7.95 1.47
CA LYS A 179 -5.18 -8.70 0.21
C LYS A 179 -4.05 -8.23 -0.70
N PHE A 180 -3.78 -6.94 -0.69
CA PHE A 180 -2.72 -6.37 -1.49
C PHE A 180 -2.25 -5.06 -0.88
N PHE A 181 -1.11 -4.61 -1.37
CA PHE A 181 -0.67 -3.25 -1.22
C PHE A 181 -0.07 -2.76 -2.55
N LEU A 182 -0.38 -1.53 -2.89
CA LEU A 182 0.01 -0.87 -4.12
C LEU A 182 1.03 0.21 -3.75
N LEU A 183 2.27 0.00 -4.17
CA LEU A 183 3.32 0.99 -4.07
C LEU A 183 3.18 1.94 -5.25
N ARG A 184 3.18 3.25 -4.98
CA ARG A 184 3.22 4.29 -6.01
C ARG A 184 4.48 5.12 -5.84
N MET A 185 5.28 5.23 -6.89
CA MET A 185 6.51 6.02 -6.92
C MET A 185 6.48 6.99 -8.11
N PRO A 186 7.09 8.18 -8.03
CA PRO A 186 7.14 9.10 -9.17
C PRO A 186 8.04 8.51 -10.26
N TYR A 187 7.67 8.68 -11.53
CA TYR A 187 8.41 8.11 -12.66
C TYR A 187 9.90 8.42 -12.61
N GLY A 188 10.24 9.70 -12.42
CA GLY A 188 11.65 10.08 -12.38
C GLY A 188 12.44 9.54 -11.17
N LEU A 189 11.84 8.84 -10.21
CA LEU A 189 12.53 8.19 -9.08
C LEU A 189 12.50 6.66 -9.17
N PHE A 190 11.75 6.12 -10.13
CA PHE A 190 11.69 4.68 -10.39
C PHE A 190 12.85 4.30 -11.32
N PRO A 191 13.54 3.17 -11.10
CA PRO A 191 14.62 2.72 -11.98
C PRO A 191 14.08 2.35 -13.36
N GLU A 192 14.67 2.94 -14.41
CA GLU A 192 14.33 2.66 -15.81
C GLU A 192 14.52 1.18 -16.15
N SER A 193 15.49 0.50 -15.52
CA SER A 193 15.72 -0.92 -15.75
C SER A 193 14.60 -1.85 -15.27
N GLU A 194 13.69 -1.36 -14.43
CA GLU A 194 12.55 -2.13 -13.89
C GLU A 194 11.21 -1.61 -14.45
N MET A 195 11.24 -0.65 -15.37
CA MET A 195 10.05 -0.14 -16.05
C MET A 195 9.66 -1.06 -17.21
N THR A 196 8.38 -1.11 -17.52
CA THR A 196 7.90 -1.70 -18.77
C THR A 196 8.17 -0.76 -19.96
N GLU A 197 8.14 -1.29 -21.18
CA GLU A 197 8.29 -0.48 -22.40
C GLU A 197 7.23 0.63 -22.48
N ASP A 198 5.98 0.30 -22.16
CA ASP A 198 4.86 1.23 -22.07
C ASP A 198 5.09 2.38 -21.08
N GLU A 199 5.71 2.07 -19.94
CA GLU A 199 6.00 3.06 -18.90
C GLU A 199 7.12 4.01 -19.34
N LEU A 200 8.13 3.49 -20.05
CA LEU A 200 9.19 4.27 -20.65
C LEU A 200 8.66 5.21 -21.75
N GLU A 201 7.75 4.74 -22.59
CA GLU A 201 7.18 5.53 -23.70
C GLU A 201 6.22 6.62 -23.21
N LYS A 202 5.35 6.32 -22.24
CA LYS A 202 4.27 7.23 -21.82
C LYS A 202 4.71 8.24 -20.76
N GLU A 203 5.84 8.02 -20.11
CA GLU A 203 6.38 8.86 -19.03
C GLU A 203 5.30 9.29 -18.00
N PRO A 204 4.57 8.34 -17.38
CA PRO A 204 3.47 8.69 -16.50
C PRO A 204 3.95 9.50 -15.30
N ALA A 205 3.07 10.28 -14.65
CA ALA A 205 3.47 11.03 -13.44
C ALA A 205 3.99 10.12 -12.30
N SER A 206 3.52 8.87 -12.27
CA SER A 206 3.95 7.86 -11.29
C SER A 206 3.82 6.45 -11.85
N ILE A 207 4.72 5.59 -11.40
CA ILE A 207 4.74 4.14 -11.61
C ILE A 207 4.11 3.45 -10.41
N GLN A 208 3.37 2.37 -10.65
CA GLN A 208 2.80 1.55 -9.59
C GLN A 208 3.23 0.10 -9.70
N ARG A 209 3.42 -0.53 -8.54
CA ARG A 209 3.67 -1.97 -8.42
C ARG A 209 2.75 -2.51 -7.33
N ILE A 210 2.03 -3.59 -7.65
CA ILE A 210 1.20 -4.27 -6.67
C ILE A 210 1.99 -5.40 -6.05
N PHE A 211 1.82 -5.59 -4.76
CA PHE A 211 2.39 -6.69 -4.02
C PHE A 211 1.27 -7.45 -3.33
N ILE A 212 1.29 -8.76 -3.47
CA ILE A 212 0.26 -9.67 -2.96
C ILE A 212 0.91 -10.63 -1.96
N PRO A 213 0.43 -10.72 -0.70
CA PRO A 213 0.94 -11.69 0.25
C PRO A 213 0.76 -13.14 -0.25
N GLU A 214 1.80 -13.96 -0.16
CA GLU A 214 1.89 -15.34 -0.69
C GLU A 214 0.70 -16.24 -0.30
N LYS A 215 0.14 -16.05 0.90
CA LYS A 215 -1.01 -16.82 1.38
C LYS A 215 -2.24 -16.71 0.50
N TYR A 216 -2.35 -15.67 -0.34
CA TYR A 216 -3.44 -15.50 -1.30
C TYR A 216 -3.14 -16.08 -2.69
N GLN A 217 -1.93 -16.58 -2.92
CA GLN A 217 -1.57 -17.30 -4.13
C GLN A 217 -1.92 -18.79 -4.03
N LYS A 218 -1.88 -19.37 -2.82
CA LYS A 218 -2.20 -20.79 -2.60
C LYS A 218 -3.72 -21.04 -2.55
N LYS A 219 -4.38 -21.00 -3.72
CA LYS A 219 -5.62 -21.74 -4.01
C LYS A 219 -5.68 -22.14 -5.48
N GLU A 220 -4.70 -22.91 -5.93
CA GLU A 220 -4.82 -23.81 -7.08
C GLU A 220 -4.08 -25.12 -6.77
N LYS A 221 -4.55 -25.86 -5.75
CA LYS A 221 -4.57 -27.31 -5.89
C LYS A 221 -5.99 -27.64 -6.32
N GLY A 222 -6.14 -28.04 -7.57
CA GLY A 222 -7.40 -28.56 -8.10
C GLY A 222 -7.92 -29.69 -7.22
N PRO A 223 -9.20 -30.08 -7.37
CA PRO A 223 -9.74 -31.19 -6.61
C PRO A 223 -8.86 -32.42 -6.85
N GLU A 224 -8.25 -32.94 -5.78
CA GLU A 224 -7.75 -34.31 -5.78
C GLU A 224 -8.96 -35.17 -6.16
N SER A 225 -8.90 -35.78 -7.34
CA SER A 225 -9.91 -36.70 -7.83
C SER A 225 -10.13 -37.77 -6.76
N ILE A 226 -11.29 -37.69 -6.13
CA ILE A 226 -11.76 -38.71 -5.20
C ILE A 226 -11.77 -40.03 -5.97
N ALA A 227 -11.05 -40.99 -5.41
CA ALA A 227 -10.99 -42.35 -5.86
C ALA A 227 -12.39 -42.90 -6.17
N SER A 228 -12.55 -43.46 -7.36
CA SER A 228 -13.70 -44.29 -7.72
C SER A 228 -13.81 -45.47 -6.76
N TRP A 229 -14.84 -45.43 -5.91
CA TRP A 229 -15.45 -46.62 -5.33
C TRP A 229 -16.83 -46.78 -5.97
N SER A 230 -16.89 -47.63 -7.00
CA SER A 230 -18.02 -48.48 -7.44
C SER A 230 -17.57 -49.22 -8.68
#